data_AF-A0A2D6EPV5-F1
#
_entry.id   AF-A0A2D6EPV5-F1
#
_cell.length_a   1.000
_cell.length_b   1.000
_cell.length_c   1.000
_cell.angle_alpha   90.00
_cell.angle_beta   90.00
_cell.angle_gamma   90.00
#
_symmetry.space_group_name_H-M   'P 1'
#
loop_
_entity.id
_entity.type
_entity.pdbx_description
1 polymer ?
#
loop_
_entity_poly.entity_id
_entity_poly.type
_entity_poly.pdbx_seq_one_letter_code
_entity_poly.pdbx_strand_id
1 'polypeptide(L)'
;MMTEKLLTLVERQAGRDLFDAWFILKNGYPLGEAMIQKAYGDRTNLYKTILNIIEKADTKKRLRDTGKFLEMDYRNWIRTAFLSDFKRLIGLLSQD
;
A
#
# COMPACT_ATOMS: atom_id res chain seq x y z
N MET A 1 14.24 -3.85 -3.57
CA MET A 1 13.02 -4.39 -4.23
C MET A 1 11.72 -4.17 -3.46
N MET A 2 11.53 -4.69 -2.23
CA MET A 2 10.24 -4.50 -1.52
C MET A 2 10.00 -3.06 -1.07
N THR A 3 10.98 -2.43 -0.42
CA THR A 3 10.88 -1.00 -0.06
C THR A 3 10.65 -0.11 -1.29
N GLU A 4 11.34 -0.39 -2.40
CA GLU A 4 11.18 0.36 -3.66
C GLU A 4 9.74 0.32 -4.18
N LYS A 5 9.00 -0.79 -3.98
CA LYS A 5 7.57 -0.85 -4.31
C LYS A 5 6.73 0.07 -3.43
N LEU A 6 7.06 0.19 -2.14
CA LEU A 6 6.41 1.16 -1.25
C LEU A 6 6.73 2.60 -1.69
N LEU A 7 7.96 2.87 -2.13
CA LEU A 7 8.35 4.18 -2.64
C LEU A 7 7.64 4.49 -3.96
N THR A 8 7.54 3.50 -4.85
CA THR A 8 6.83 3.62 -6.13
C THR A 8 5.35 3.95 -5.91
N LEU A 9 4.71 3.36 -4.89
CA LEU A 9 3.36 3.73 -4.49
C LEU A 9 3.26 5.22 -4.14
N VAL A 10 4.21 5.74 -3.35
CA VAL A 10 4.17 7.15 -2.95
C VAL A 10 4.27 8.09 -4.14
N GLU A 11 5.10 7.74 -5.12
CA GLU A 11 5.31 8.53 -6.33
C GLU A 11 4.12 8.46 -7.30
N ARG A 12 3.62 7.26 -7.59
CA ARG A 12 2.69 7.03 -8.71
C ARG A 12 1.23 6.92 -8.30
N GLN A 13 0.98 6.41 -7.09
CA GLN A 13 -0.35 6.18 -6.53
C GLN A 13 -1.28 5.38 -7.46
N ALA A 14 -0.72 4.44 -8.24
CA ALA A 14 -1.50 3.59 -9.13
C ALA A 14 -2.18 2.46 -8.33
N GLY A 15 -3.31 1.95 -8.84
CA GLY A 15 -4.04 0.87 -8.15
C GLY A 15 -3.19 -0.38 -7.92
N ARG A 16 -2.33 -0.75 -8.87
CA ARG A 16 -1.40 -1.89 -8.73
C ARG A 16 -0.39 -1.65 -7.61
N ASP A 17 0.17 -0.45 -7.50
CA ASP A 17 1.16 -0.13 -6.47
C ASP A 17 0.53 -0.17 -5.07
N LEU A 18 -0.76 0.20 -4.95
CA LEU A 18 -1.52 0.03 -3.71
C LEU A 18 -1.65 -1.43 -3.33
N PHE A 19 -1.98 -2.31 -4.29
CA PHE A 19 -2.08 -3.74 -4.04
C PHE A 19 -0.73 -4.35 -3.64
N ASP A 20 0.34 -4.03 -4.39
CA ASP A 20 1.69 -4.48 -4.09
C ASP A 20 2.11 -4.06 -2.67
N ALA A 21 1.85 -2.82 -2.28
CA ALA A 21 2.16 -2.32 -0.94
C ALA A 21 1.39 -3.05 0.16
N TRP A 22 0.08 -3.24 -0.01
CA TRP A 22 -0.71 -4.04 0.93
C TRP A 22 -0.17 -5.46 1.04
N PHE A 23 0.11 -6.12 -0.08
CA PHE A 23 0.59 -7.50 -0.10
C PHE A 23 1.93 -7.65 0.62
N ILE A 24 2.87 -6.74 0.37
CA ILE A 24 4.19 -6.71 1.02
C ILE A 24 4.04 -6.58 2.53
N LEU A 25 3.24 -5.61 2.99
CA LEU A 25 3.07 -5.32 4.40
C LEU A 25 2.26 -6.41 5.12
N LYS A 26 1.21 -6.94 4.48
CA LYS A 26 0.33 -7.97 5.03
C LYS A 26 1.05 -9.29 5.32
N ASN A 27 2.08 -9.59 4.52
CA ASN A 27 2.89 -10.81 4.63
C ASN A 27 4.19 -10.59 5.42
N GLY A 28 4.43 -9.39 5.97
CA GLY A 28 5.60 -9.13 6.80
C GLY A 28 6.93 -9.25 6.05
N TYR A 29 6.96 -8.96 4.75
CA TYR A 29 8.21 -8.99 4.00
C TYR A 29 9.21 -7.97 4.55
N PRO A 30 10.51 -8.31 4.60
CA PRO A 30 11.52 -7.42 5.14
C PRO A 30 11.62 -6.15 4.31
N LEU A 31 11.70 -5.01 5.02
CA LEU A 31 11.94 -3.70 4.44
C LEU A 31 13.38 -3.26 4.72
N GLY A 32 13.98 -2.58 3.76
CA GLY A 32 15.30 -1.99 3.90
C GLY A 32 15.27 -0.72 4.74
N GLU A 33 15.60 -0.83 6.03
CA GLU A 33 15.60 0.30 6.97
C GLU A 33 16.46 1.47 6.52
N ALA A 34 17.65 1.22 5.97
CA ALA A 34 18.52 2.28 5.46
C ALA A 34 17.85 3.12 4.36
N MET A 35 17.03 2.50 3.51
CA MET A 35 16.30 3.18 2.44
C MET A 35 15.12 3.98 3.01
N ILE A 36 14.42 3.42 3.99
CA ILE A 36 13.32 4.11 4.68
C ILE A 36 13.85 5.33 5.43
N GLN A 37 14.91 5.15 6.22
CA GLN A 37 15.60 6.21 6.96
C GLN A 37 16.02 7.35 6.03
N LYS A 38 16.62 7.03 4.88
CA LYS A 38 17.08 8.02 3.91
C LYS A 38 15.92 8.83 3.30
N ALA A 39 14.79 8.18 3.02
CA ALA A 39 13.69 8.82 2.28
C ALA A 39 12.61 9.44 3.18
N TYR A 40 12.37 8.89 4.37
CA TYR A 40 11.26 9.28 5.27
C TYR A 40 11.71 9.53 6.71
N GLY A 41 12.98 9.30 7.04
CA GLY A 41 13.50 9.43 8.40
C GLY A 41 13.15 8.25 9.31
N ASP A 42 11.95 7.66 9.19
CA ASP A 42 11.58 6.45 9.92
C ASP A 42 10.40 5.74 9.22
N ARG A 43 10.04 4.54 9.73
CA ARG A 43 8.89 3.77 9.25
C ARG A 43 7.56 4.48 9.51
N THR A 44 7.44 5.18 10.63
CA THR A 44 6.22 5.89 11.03
C THR A 44 5.82 6.94 10.01
N ASN A 45 6.78 7.72 9.50
CA ASN A 45 6.56 8.74 8.48
C ASN A 45 6.20 8.13 7.13
N LEU A 46 6.82 7.01 6.76
CA LEU A 46 6.43 6.23 5.59
C LEU A 46 4.97 5.75 5.71
N TYR A 47 4.61 5.15 6.84
CA TYR A 47 3.25 4.63 7.07
C TYR A 47 2.20 5.73 7.12
N LYS A 48 2.48 6.88 7.74
CA LYS A 48 1.62 8.08 7.69
C LYS A 48 1.42 8.56 6.25
N THR A 49 2.48 8.56 5.44
CA THR A 49 2.40 8.95 4.03
C THR A 49 1.51 7.99 3.24
N ILE A 50 1.70 6.68 3.43
CA ILE A 50 0.87 5.64 2.80
C ILE A 50 -0.59 5.77 3.24
N LEU A 51 -0.85 6.02 4.53
CA LEU A 51 -2.21 6.24 5.05
C LEU A 51 -2.90 7.40 4.33
N ASN A 52 -2.22 8.54 4.21
CA ASN A 52 -2.75 9.71 3.50
C ASN A 52 -3.09 9.41 2.03
N ILE A 53 -2.30 8.57 1.37
CA ILE A 53 -2.56 8.13 -0.02
C ILE A 53 -3.81 7.25 -0.07
N ILE A 54 -3.91 6.26 0.82
CA ILE A 54 -5.07 5.34 0.91
C ILE A 54 -6.37 6.14 1.12
N GLU A 55 -6.35 7.14 2.00
CA GLU A 55 -7.52 7.98 2.30
C GLU A 55 -7.98 8.85 1.12
N LYS A 56 -7.04 9.26 0.26
CA LYS A 56 -7.32 10.10 -0.90
C LYS A 56 -7.53 9.31 -2.19
N ALA A 57 -7.34 7.99 -2.17
CA ALA A 57 -7.33 7.19 -3.38
C ALA A 57 -8.73 7.12 -4.03
N ASP A 58 -8.81 7.38 -5.33
CA ASP A 58 -10.05 7.24 -6.11
C ASP A 58 -10.39 5.76 -6.40
N THR A 59 -11.52 5.31 -5.86
CA THR A 59 -12.05 3.96 -6.03
C THR A 59 -12.26 3.54 -7.48
N LYS A 60 -12.66 4.44 -8.37
CA LYS A 60 -12.89 4.10 -9.79
C LYS A 60 -11.59 3.91 -10.56
N LYS A 61 -10.57 4.73 -10.28
CA LYS A 61 -9.23 4.63 -10.89
C LYS A 61 -8.55 3.31 -10.48
N ARG A 62 -8.58 2.97 -9.19
CA ARG A 62 -7.95 1.73 -8.67
C ARG A 62 -8.45 0.46 -9.34
N LEU A 63 -9.77 0.31 -9.46
CA LEU A 63 -10.39 -0.89 -10.04
C LEU A 63 -9.99 -1.11 -11.50
N ARG A 64 -9.79 -0.03 -12.25
CA ARG A 64 -9.29 -0.08 -13.63
C ARG A 64 -7.86 -0.59 -13.69
N ASP A 65 -7.02 -0.12 -12.77
CA ASP A 65 -5.58 -0.40 -12.74
C ASP A 65 -5.28 -1.82 -12.20
N THR A 66 -6.09 -2.34 -11.28
CA THR A 66 -5.90 -3.67 -10.68
C THR A 66 -6.68 -4.79 -11.36
N GLY A 67 -7.81 -4.48 -12.00
CA GLY A 67 -8.74 -5.48 -12.52
C GLY A 67 -8.22 -6.38 -13.64
N LYS A 68 -7.10 -6.02 -14.29
CA LYS A 68 -6.47 -6.83 -15.35
C LYS A 68 -5.47 -7.86 -14.82
N PHE A 69 -5.02 -7.73 -13.56
CA PHE A 69 -3.90 -8.51 -13.03
C PHE A 69 -4.29 -9.45 -11.89
N LEU A 70 -5.58 -9.44 -11.50
CA LEU A 70 -6.06 -10.14 -10.32
C LEU A 70 -7.14 -11.14 -10.66
N GLU A 71 -7.10 -12.27 -9.96
CA GLU A 71 -8.14 -13.29 -10.01
C GLU A 71 -9.50 -12.75 -9.55
N MET A 72 -10.57 -13.45 -9.90
CA MET A 72 -11.94 -12.97 -9.70
C MET A 72 -12.27 -12.67 -8.22
N ASP A 73 -11.71 -13.44 -7.30
CA ASP A 73 -11.92 -13.29 -5.86
C ASP A 73 -11.28 -12.00 -5.33
N TYR A 74 -10.05 -11.70 -5.74
CA TYR A 74 -9.38 -10.44 -5.41
C TYR A 74 -10.09 -9.22 -6.01
N ARG A 75 -10.69 -9.35 -7.19
CA ARG A 75 -11.45 -8.24 -7.80
C ARG A 75 -12.68 -7.86 -7.00
N ASN A 76 -13.43 -8.84 -6.48
CA ASN A 76 -14.58 -8.56 -5.62
C ASN A 76 -14.15 -7.94 -4.29
N TRP A 77 -13.10 -8.50 -3.67
CA TRP A 77 -12.57 -7.96 -2.42
C TRP A 77 -12.01 -6.54 -2.56
N ILE A 78 -11.33 -6.21 -3.67
CA ILE A 78 -10.84 -4.84 -3.91
C ILE A 78 -11.96 -3.82 -4.00
N ARG A 79 -13.13 -4.21 -4.51
CA ARG A 79 -14.29 -3.33 -4.60
C ARG A 79 -14.92 -3.02 -3.25
N THR A 80 -14.81 -3.92 -2.28
CA THR A 80 -15.63 -3.88 -1.07
C THR A 80 -14.86 -3.66 0.22
N ALA A 81 -13.64 -4.18 0.35
CA ALA A 81 -12.93 -4.24 1.64
C ALA A 81 -11.44 -3.88 1.59
N PHE A 82 -10.81 -3.82 0.41
CA PHE A 82 -9.37 -3.59 0.31
C PHE A 82 -8.87 -2.33 1.01
N LEU A 83 -9.50 -1.16 0.80
CA LEU A 83 -9.04 0.07 1.42
C LEU A 83 -9.20 0.05 2.94
N SER A 84 -10.31 -0.48 3.45
CA SER A 84 -10.55 -0.54 4.90
C SER A 84 -9.57 -1.51 5.55
N ASP A 85 -9.30 -2.65 4.93
CA ASP A 85 -8.29 -3.59 5.40
C ASP A 85 -6.88 -3.01 5.34
N PHE A 86 -6.53 -2.32 4.24
CA PHE A 86 -5.22 -1.70 4.12
C PHE A 86 -5.03 -0.56 5.13
N LYS A 87 -6.05 0.29 5.32
CA LYS A 87 -6.03 1.32 6.37
C LYS A 87 -5.86 0.72 7.77
N ARG A 88 -6.56 -0.37 8.07
CA ARG A 88 -6.43 -1.10 9.35
C ARG A 88 -5.01 -1.65 9.53
N LEU A 89 -4.44 -2.27 8.50
CA LEU A 89 -3.08 -2.80 8.52
C LEU A 89 -2.05 -1.71 8.83
N ILE A 90 -2.13 -0.56 8.15
CA ILE A 90 -1.24 0.58 8.40
C ILE A 90 -1.39 1.12 9.82
N GLY A 91 -2.62 1.16 10.34
CA GLY A 91 -2.89 1.57 11.72
C GLY A 91 -2.20 0.68 12.75
N LEU A 92 -2.18 -0.64 12.55
CA LEU A 92 -1.47 -1.58 13.41
C LEU A 92 0.04 -1.35 13.36
N LEU A 93 0.61 -1.24 12.15
CA LEU A 93 2.05 -1.05 11.95
C LEU A 93 2.59 0.30 12.43
N SER A 94 1.71 1.28 12.67
CA SER A 94 2.11 2.61 13.15
C SER A 94 2.10 2.71 14.68
N GLN A 95 1.73 1.65 15.39
CA GLN A 95 1.74 1.58 16.86
C GLN A 95 2.90 0.75 17.43
N ASP A 96 3.63 0.03 16.56
CA ASP A 96 4.89 -0.67 16.85
C ASP A 96 6.08 0.31 16.74
#